data_AF-A0A6I9WMK7-F1
#
_entry.id   AF-A0A6I9WMK7-F1
#
_cell.length_a   1.000
_cell.length_b   1.000
_cell.length_c   1.000
_cell.angle_alpha   90.00
_cell.angle_beta   90.00
_cell.angle_gamma   90.00
#
_symmetry.space_group_name_H-M   'P 1'
#
loop_
_entity.id
_entity.type
_entity.pdbx_description
1 polymer ?
#
loop_
_entity_poly.entity_id
_entity_poly.type
_entity_poly.pdbx_seq_one_letter_code
_entity_poly.pdbx_strand_id
1 'polypeptide(L)'
;LICLWLSYMQLKINFILARIRKNLHGDVVSYEYKIPSDGLFKYIAGPLQLFEILIYLMLSIILWQASTYHYVTIWVILNQVECAFLSHRWYCKTFKNYPKERKILIPYIW
;
A
#
# COMPACT_ATOMS: atom_id res chain seq x y z
N LEU A 1 -12.98 -10.96 -11.83
CA LEU A 1 -11.94 -10.37 -12.72
C LEU A 1 -11.24 -9.17 -12.07
N ILE A 2 -11.96 -8.10 -11.70
CA ILE A 2 -11.36 -6.89 -11.10
C ILE A 2 -10.67 -7.18 -9.75
N CYS A 3 -11.30 -7.94 -8.85
CA CYS A 3 -10.69 -8.28 -7.55
C CYS A 3 -9.35 -9.03 -7.71
N LEU A 4 -9.30 -10.04 -8.59
CA LEU A 4 -8.07 -10.78 -8.89
C LEU A 4 -6.98 -9.89 -9.48
N TRP A 5 -7.35 -8.93 -10.32
CA TRP A 5 -6.41 -7.95 -10.87
C TRP A 5 -5.83 -7.04 -9.79
N LEU A 6 -6.65 -6.56 -8.85
CA LEU A 6 -6.20 -5.76 -7.71
C LEU A 6 -5.28 -6.56 -6.80
N SER A 7 -5.61 -7.83 -6.52
CA SER A 7 -4.73 -8.74 -5.76
C SER A 7 -3.40 -8.97 -6.47
N TYR A 8 -3.39 -9.09 -7.80
CA TYR A 8 -2.16 -9.19 -8.58
C TYR A 8 -1.29 -7.91 -8.49
N MET A 9 -1.91 -6.74 -8.57
CA MET A 9 -1.20 -5.46 -8.40
C MET A 9 -0.61 -5.31 -7.00
N GLN A 10 -1.36 -5.71 -5.96
CA GLN A 10 -0.89 -5.75 -4.59
C GLN A 10 0.31 -6.68 -4.42
N LEU A 11 0.26 -7.87 -5.03
CA LEU A 11 1.36 -8.82 -5.03
C LEU A 11 2.61 -8.23 -5.71
N LYS A 12 2.44 -7.56 -6.85
CA LYS A 12 3.55 -6.89 -7.56
C LYS A 12 4.22 -5.82 -6.71
N ILE A 13 3.45 -5.05 -5.93
CA ILE A 13 3.96 -4.04 -5.00
C ILE A 13 4.76 -4.68 -3.86
N ASN A 14 4.26 -5.77 -3.29
CA ASN A 14 4.98 -6.53 -2.27
C ASN A 14 6.31 -7.07 -2.79
N PHE A 15 6.35 -7.56 -4.02
CA PHE A 15 7.60 -7.97 -4.65
C PHE A 15 8.59 -6.82 -4.83
N ILE A 16 8.12 -5.61 -5.15
CA ILE A 16 8.98 -4.42 -5.21
C ILE A 16 9.59 -4.13 -3.83
N LEU A 17 8.79 -4.15 -2.76
CA LEU A 17 9.27 -3.96 -1.38
C LEU A 17 10.27 -5.03 -0.95
N ALA A 18 9.98 -6.30 -1.27
CA ALA A 18 10.88 -7.40 -0.96
C ALA A 18 12.21 -7.30 -1.73
N ARG A 19 12.17 -6.90 -3.00
CA ARG A 19 13.35 -6.74 -3.86
C ARG A 19 14.30 -5.67 -3.34
N ILE A 20 13.79 -4.61 -2.71
CA ILE A 20 14.63 -3.54 -2.15
C ILE A 20 15.53 -4.03 -1.01
N ARG A 21 15.13 -5.11 -0.33
CA ARG A 21 15.90 -5.75 0.75
C ARG A 21 16.85 -6.84 0.26
N LYS A 22 16.77 -7.23 -1.02
CA LYS A 22 17.54 -8.33 -1.62
C LYS A 22 18.63 -7.81 -2.55
N ASN A 23 19.75 -8.52 -2.64
CA ASN A 23 20.77 -8.29 -3.68
C ASN A 23 20.43 -9.04 -4.97
N LEU A 24 21.25 -8.85 -6.03
CA LEU A 24 21.11 -9.52 -7.33
C LEU A 24 21.07 -11.06 -7.24
N HIS A 25 21.64 -11.65 -6.19
CA HIS A 25 21.60 -13.11 -5.95
C HIS A 25 20.38 -13.59 -5.13
N GLY A 26 19.51 -12.68 -4.70
CA GLY A 26 18.28 -13.02 -3.98
C GLY A 26 18.42 -13.10 -2.45
N ASP A 27 19.64 -12.95 -1.93
CA ASP A 27 19.92 -12.91 -0.49
C ASP A 27 19.45 -11.62 0.16
N VAL A 28 18.94 -11.70 1.39
CA VAL A 28 18.52 -10.53 2.19
C VAL A 28 19.77 -9.87 2.76
N VAL A 29 20.08 -8.66 2.29
CA VAL A 29 21.37 -8.01 2.57
C VAL A 29 21.27 -6.93 3.62
N SER A 30 20.08 -6.36 3.82
CA SER A 30 19.82 -5.42 4.89
C SER A 30 18.37 -5.47 5.34
N TYR A 31 18.17 -5.43 6.66
CA TYR A 31 16.86 -5.25 7.30
C TYR A 31 16.50 -3.77 7.47
N GLU A 32 17.39 -2.87 7.08
CA GLU A 32 17.14 -1.44 7.16
C GLU A 32 16.03 -1.04 6.19
N TYR A 33 15.25 -0.06 6.61
CA TYR A 33 14.25 0.54 5.76
C TYR A 33 14.94 1.34 4.66
N LYS A 34 14.47 1.15 3.43
CA LYS A 34 14.92 1.89 2.25
C LYS A 34 13.70 2.52 1.60
N ILE A 35 13.89 3.67 0.96
CA ILE A 35 12.81 4.36 0.27
C ILE A 35 12.54 3.66 -1.06
N PRO A 36 11.37 3.04 -1.27
CA PRO A 36 11.02 2.48 -2.58
C PRO A 36 10.85 3.61 -3.58
N SER A 37 11.53 3.55 -4.73
CA SER A 37 11.46 4.57 -5.79
C SER A 37 10.92 4.03 -7.12
N ASP A 38 10.41 2.80 -7.11
CA ASP A 38 10.01 2.07 -8.31
C ASP A 38 8.49 1.94 -8.45
N GLY A 39 7.99 1.94 -9.68
CA GLY A 39 6.55 1.80 -9.99
C GLY A 39 5.64 2.83 -9.30
N LEU A 40 4.57 2.34 -8.68
CA LEU A 40 3.54 3.14 -8.00
C LEU A 40 4.06 3.91 -6.77
N PHE A 41 5.20 3.49 -6.20
CA PHE A 41 5.83 4.20 -5.09
C PHE A 41 6.41 5.56 -5.49
N LYS A 42 6.52 5.86 -6.80
CA LYS A 42 6.88 7.21 -7.28
C LYS A 42 5.79 8.24 -6.98
N TYR A 43 4.54 7.81 -7.01
CA TYR A 43 3.38 8.70 -6.90
C TYR A 43 2.75 8.68 -5.51
N ILE A 44 2.68 7.48 -4.89
CA ILE A 44 1.97 7.26 -3.63
C ILE A 44 2.91 6.60 -2.63
N ALA A 45 2.86 7.03 -1.37
CA ALA A 45 3.63 6.47 -0.26
C ALA A 45 3.13 5.07 0.14
N GLY A 46 1.81 4.88 0.20
CA GLY A 46 1.16 3.63 0.59
C GLY A 46 0.33 2.99 -0.53
N PRO A 47 0.91 2.58 -1.67
CA PRO A 47 0.15 1.95 -2.73
C PRO A 47 -0.40 0.58 -2.28
N LEU A 48 0.27 -0.11 -1.34
CA LEU A 48 -0.21 -1.38 -0.77
C LEU A 48 -1.56 -1.19 -0.06
N GLN A 49 -1.63 -0.19 0.82
CA GLN A 49 -2.83 0.17 1.58
C GLN A 49 -3.99 0.55 0.66
N LEU A 50 -3.68 1.25 -0.44
CA LEU A 50 -4.68 1.60 -1.47
C LEU A 50 -5.28 0.35 -2.15
N PHE A 51 -4.45 -0.62 -2.56
CA PHE A 51 -4.98 -1.85 -3.18
C PHE A 51 -5.79 -2.70 -2.21
N GLU A 52 -5.38 -2.77 -0.94
CA GLU A 52 -6.14 -3.48 0.08
C GLU A 52 -7.55 -2.89 0.21
N ILE A 53 -7.66 -1.56 0.30
CA ILE A 53 -8.94 -0.86 0.35
C ILE A 53 -9.82 -1.20 -0.86
N LEU A 54 -9.24 -1.17 -2.07
CA LEU A 54 -9.98 -1.46 -3.29
C LEU A 54 -10.46 -2.92 -3.33
N ILE A 55 -9.66 -3.88 -2.85
CA ILE A 55 -10.05 -5.29 -2.76
C ILE A 55 -11.25 -5.46 -1.82
N TYR A 56 -11.20 -4.86 -0.62
CA TYR A 56 -12.29 -4.96 0.34
C TYR A 56 -13.56 -4.26 -0.15
N LEU A 57 -13.46 -3.11 -0.81
CA LEU A 57 -14.59 -2.46 -1.48
C LEU A 57 -15.24 -3.39 -2.52
N MET A 58 -14.43 -4.04 -3.37
CA MET A 58 -14.93 -4.99 -4.36
C MET A 58 -15.58 -6.22 -3.71
N LEU A 59 -15.00 -6.73 -2.62
CA LEU A 59 -15.59 -7.85 -1.89
C LEU A 59 -16.90 -7.47 -1.20
N SER A 60 -17.02 -6.23 -0.71
CA SER A 60 -18.28 -5.69 -0.16
C SER A 60 -19.38 -5.59 -1.20
N ILE A 61 -19.03 -5.25 -2.45
CA ILE A 61 -19.98 -5.23 -3.56
C ILE A 61 -20.39 -6.65 -3.97
N ILE A 62 -19.43 -7.60 -4.02
CA ILE A 62 -19.73 -9.00 -4.35
C ILE A 62 -20.61 -9.64 -3.26
N LEU A 63 -20.31 -9.37 -2.00
CA LEU A 63 -21.01 -9.90 -0.82
C LEU A 63 -22.10 -8.93 -0.32
N TRP A 64 -22.73 -8.18 -1.22
CA TRP A 64 -23.66 -7.10 -0.88
C TRP A 64 -24.75 -7.47 0.14
N GLN A 65 -25.25 -8.71 0.07
CA GLN A 65 -26.29 -9.23 0.97
C GLN A 65 -25.79 -9.53 2.39
N ALA A 66 -24.48 -9.67 2.59
CA ALA A 66 -23.88 -9.90 3.90
C ALA A 66 -23.57 -8.54 4.57
N SER A 67 -24.50 -8.05 5.38
CA SER A 67 -24.38 -6.76 6.08
C SER A 67 -23.09 -6.65 6.93
N THR A 68 -22.63 -7.75 7.50
CA THR A 68 -21.36 -7.86 8.24
C THR A 68 -20.15 -7.40 7.42
N TYR A 69 -20.16 -7.66 6.11
CA TYR A 69 -19.01 -7.37 5.26
C TYR A 69 -18.82 -5.87 5.00
N HIS A 70 -19.91 -5.09 5.03
CA HIS A 70 -19.84 -3.64 4.92
C HIS A 70 -19.14 -3.03 6.16
N TYR A 71 -19.43 -3.54 7.36
CA TYR A 71 -18.74 -3.11 8.58
C TYR A 71 -17.25 -3.46 8.55
N VAL A 72 -16.90 -4.66 8.08
CA VAL A 72 -15.50 -5.07 7.88
C VAL A 72 -14.81 -4.15 6.89
N THR A 73 -15.46 -3.80 5.78
CA THR A 73 -14.89 -2.92 4.76
C THR A 73 -14.63 -1.52 5.29
N ILE A 74 -15.57 -0.93 6.05
CA ILE A 74 -15.38 0.37 6.70
C ILE A 74 -14.20 0.31 7.67
N TRP A 75 -14.13 -0.74 8.49
CA TRP A 75 -13.03 -0.94 9.43
C TRP A 75 -11.67 -1.02 8.71
N VAL A 76 -11.59 -1.78 7.63
CA VAL A 76 -10.37 -1.90 6.82
C VAL A 76 -9.97 -0.56 6.21
N ILE A 77 -10.94 0.22 5.70
CA ILE A 77 -10.65 1.55 5.15
C ILE A 77 -10.01 2.45 6.21
N LEU A 78 -10.61 2.55 7.40
CA LEU A 78 -10.08 3.38 8.48
C LEU A 78 -8.68 2.94 8.90
N ASN A 79 -8.48 1.64 9.13
CA ASN A 79 -7.19 1.09 9.54
C ASN A 79 -6.11 1.31 8.47
N GLN A 80 -6.43 1.11 7.19
CA GLN A 80 -5.45 1.29 6.11
C GLN A 80 -5.10 2.77 5.87
N VAL A 81 -6.06 3.68 6.04
CA VAL A 81 -5.81 5.13 6.00
C VAL A 81 -4.87 5.56 7.13
N GLU A 82 -5.13 5.12 8.37
CA GLU A 82 -4.26 5.42 9.51
C GLU A 82 -2.87 4.82 9.34
N CYS A 83 -2.79 3.57 8.90
CA CYS A 83 -1.52 2.90 8.63
C CYS A 83 -0.67 3.66 7.61
N ALA A 84 -1.28 4.14 6.53
CA ALA A 84 -0.59 4.93 5.52
C ALA A 84 -0.16 6.30 6.03
N PHE A 85 -1.00 6.98 6.82
CA PHE A 85 -0.66 8.24 7.48
C PHE A 85 0.57 8.07 8.38
N LEU A 86 0.55 7.07 9.26
CA LEU A 86 1.64 6.79 10.19
C LEU A 86 2.92 6.41 9.45
N SER A 87 2.80 5.57 8.42
CA SER A 87 3.93 5.17 7.57
C SER A 87 4.54 6.39 6.89
N HIS A 88 3.74 7.23 6.23
CA HIS A 88 4.25 8.43 5.58
C HIS A 88 4.90 9.40 6.59
N ARG A 89 4.28 9.63 7.74
CA ARG A 89 4.85 10.47 8.81
C ARG A 89 6.17 9.92 9.32
N TRP A 90 6.28 8.60 9.46
CA TRP A 90 7.51 7.92 9.87
C TRP A 90 8.60 8.07 8.79
N TYR A 91 8.28 7.82 7.52
CA TYR A 91 9.23 8.01 6.41
C TYR A 91 9.75 9.45 6.32
N CYS A 92 8.88 10.45 6.48
CA CYS A 92 9.27 11.86 6.50
C CYS A 92 10.17 12.24 7.68
N LYS A 93 10.01 11.60 8.84
CA LYS A 93 10.87 11.82 10.02
C LYS A 93 12.21 11.10 9.91
N THR A 94 12.21 9.88 9.38
CA THR A 94 13.41 9.03 9.31
C THR A 94 14.32 9.42 8.15
N PHE A 95 13.77 9.78 6.99
CA PHE A 95 14.56 10.06 5.79
C PHE A 95 14.53 11.55 5.41
N LYS A 96 15.67 12.25 5.58
CA LYS A 96 15.82 13.66 5.16
C LYS A 96 15.60 13.89 3.66
N ASN A 97 15.91 12.89 2.83
CA ASN A 97 15.75 12.94 1.36
C ASN A 97 14.42 12.35 0.88
N TYR A 98 13.42 12.19 1.75
CA TYR A 98 12.12 11.68 1.33
C TYR A 98 11.41 12.71 0.42
N PRO A 99 10.97 12.33 -0.80
CA PRO A 99 10.30 13.25 -1.70
C PRO A 99 8.95 13.68 -1.11
N LYS A 100 8.87 14.96 -0.71
CA LYS A 100 7.67 15.59 -0.13
C LYS A 100 6.50 15.67 -1.11
N GLU A 101 6.75 15.45 -2.40
CA GLU A 101 5.73 15.42 -3.46
C GLU A 101 4.91 14.12 -3.46
N ARG A 102 5.36 13.06 -2.76
CA ARG A 102 4.62 11.80 -2.68
C ARG A 102 3.34 11.97 -1.87
N LYS A 103 2.23 11.62 -2.50
CA LYS A 103 0.89 11.59 -1.92
C LYS A 103 0.74 10.38 -1.02
N ILE A 104 -0.13 10.44 -0.02
CA ILE A 104 -0.12 9.44 1.05
C ILE A 104 -0.95 8.23 0.65
N LEU A 105 -2.15 8.46 0.11
CA LEU A 105 -3.08 7.40 -0.25
C LEU A 105 -3.81 7.65 -1.58
N ILE A 106 -4.32 8.86 -1.81
CA ILE A 106 -5.14 9.17 -2.98
C ILE A 106 -4.38 10.20 -3.83
N PRO A 107 -4.02 9.86 -5.09
CA PRO A 107 -3.40 10.83 -5.97
C PRO A 107 -4.35 12.03 -6.14
N TYR A 108 -3.83 13.26 -5.94
CA TYR A 108 -4.51 14.55 -6.09
C TYR A 108 -5.47 15.02 -4.98
N ILE A 109 -5.78 14.21 -3.97
CA ILE A 109 -6.58 14.65 -2.82
C ILE A 109 -5.73 14.62 -1.55
N TRP A 110 -4.95 13.54 -1.35
CA TRP A 110 -4.12 13.35 -0.16
C TRP A 110 -2.96 12.37 -0.39
#